data_AF-A0A528M6S9-F1
#
_entry.id   AF-A0A528M6S9-F1
#
_cell.length_a   1.000
_cell.length_b   1.000
_cell.length_c   1.000
_cell.angle_alpha   90.00
_cell.angle_beta   90.00
_cell.angle_gamma   90.00
#
_symmetry.space_group_name_H-M   'P 1'
#
loop_
_entity.id
_entity.type
_entity.pdbx_description
1 polymer ?
#
loop_
_entity_poly.entity_id
_entity_poly.type
_entity_poly.pdbx_seq_one_letter_code
_entity_poly.pdbx_strand_id
1 'polypeptide(L)'
;MSLPDPPSFHLRLSPELKAKLLAAKGRNSLNKEILERLDRTFDPDPALRLAEILRPVLAALTEDDRARMLDLTASAVDILAKASTRKRPRARSDDESSPSET
;
A
#
# COMPACT_ATOMS: atom_id res chain seq x y z
N MET A 1 24.24 21.86 -15.79
CA MET A 1 24.92 21.57 -14.51
C MET A 1 24.71 20.11 -14.21
N SER A 2 25.78 19.36 -13.97
CA SER A 2 25.69 17.92 -13.65
C SER A 2 25.03 17.75 -12.28
N LEU A 3 24.11 16.79 -12.15
CA LEU A 3 23.53 16.45 -10.85
C LEU A 3 24.66 15.93 -9.92
N PRO A 4 24.66 16.31 -8.64
CA PRO A 4 25.61 15.77 -7.68
C PRO A 4 25.41 14.26 -7.51
N ASP A 5 26.53 13.54 -7.33
CA ASP A 5 26.48 12.10 -7.09
C ASP A 5 25.68 11.79 -5.82
N PRO A 6 24.86 10.72 -5.83
CA PRO A 6 24.09 10.34 -4.65
C PRO A 6 25.03 9.95 -3.49
N PRO A 7 24.70 10.34 -2.25
CA PRO A 7 25.52 10.01 -1.09
C PRO A 7 25.62 8.49 -0.91
N SER A 8 26.82 8.01 -0.63
CA SER A 8 27.10 6.59 -0.41
C SER A 8 27.84 6.38 0.91
N PHE A 9 27.56 5.25 1.57
CA PHE A 9 28.25 4.85 2.80
C PHE A 9 28.43 3.33 2.83
N HIS A 10 29.41 2.87 3.60
CA HIS A 10 29.70 1.45 3.75
C HIS A 10 28.99 0.91 5.00
N LEU A 11 28.02 0.02 4.79
CA LEU A 11 27.29 -0.64 5.87
C LEU A 11 28.00 -1.93 6.29
N ARG A 12 28.32 -2.07 7.58
CA ARG A 12 28.81 -3.32 8.16
C ARG A 12 27.63 -4.15 8.65
N LEU A 13 27.40 -5.29 8.01
CA LEU A 13 26.34 -6.24 8.36
C LEU A 13 26.91 -7.41 9.13
N SER A 14 26.18 -7.89 10.15
CA SER A 14 26.49 -9.21 10.73
C SER A 14 26.28 -10.31 9.69
N PRO A 15 27.00 -11.45 9.79
CA PRO A 15 26.84 -12.56 8.85
C PRO A 15 25.39 -13.07 8.77
N GLU A 16 24.71 -13.14 9.92
CA GLU A 16 23.32 -13.56 10.00
C GLU A 16 22.37 -12.59 9.28
N LEU A 17 22.54 -11.28 9.48
CA LEU A 17 21.71 -10.27 8.82
C LEU A 17 21.92 -10.27 7.31
N LYS A 18 23.18 -10.42 6.86
CA LYS A 18 23.50 -10.56 5.44
C LYS A 18 22.82 -11.78 4.83
N ALA A 19 22.83 -12.92 5.53
CA ALA A 19 22.16 -14.14 5.07
C ALA A 19 20.64 -13.94 4.93
N LYS A 20 20.00 -13.32 5.92
CA LYS A 20 18.55 -13.00 5.87
C LYS A 20 18.20 -12.10 4.68
N LEU A 21 19.01 -11.07 4.40
CA LEU A 21 18.79 -10.17 3.25
C LEU A 21 19.00 -10.90 1.91
N LEU A 22 20.00 -11.77 1.81
CA LEU A 22 20.24 -12.56 0.60
C LEU A 22 19.10 -13.53 0.30
N ALA A 23 18.51 -14.15 1.32
CA ALA A 23 17.34 -15.00 1.18
C ALA A 23 16.10 -14.21 0.75
N ALA A 24 15.96 -12.97 1.23
CA ALA A 24 14.78 -12.14 1.00
C ALA A 24 14.78 -11.37 -0.34
N LYS A 25 15.95 -11.06 -0.92
CA LYS A 25 16.05 -10.16 -2.09
C LYS A 25 15.33 -10.63 -3.36
N GLY A 26 15.05 -11.93 -3.47
CA GLY A 26 14.49 -12.54 -4.69
C GLY A 26 15.28 -12.13 -5.95
N ARG A 27 14.58 -11.46 -6.89
CA ARG A 27 15.14 -10.96 -8.16
C ARG A 27 15.88 -9.62 -8.05
N ASN A 28 15.77 -8.93 -6.92
CA ASN A 28 16.45 -7.64 -6.71
C ASN A 28 17.95 -7.82 -6.46
N SER A 29 18.72 -6.75 -6.69
CA SER A 29 20.07 -6.63 -6.14
C SER A 29 20.00 -6.42 -4.63
N LEU A 30 21.04 -6.81 -3.90
CA LEU A 30 21.06 -6.64 -2.45
C LEU A 30 20.92 -5.16 -2.05
N ASN A 31 21.58 -4.25 -2.78
CA ASN A 31 21.47 -2.82 -2.53
C ASN A 31 20.05 -2.29 -2.76
N LYS A 32 19.38 -2.74 -3.83
CA LYS A 32 18.00 -2.34 -4.12
C LYS A 32 17.03 -2.84 -3.04
N GLU A 33 17.19 -4.08 -2.58
CA GLU A 33 16.38 -4.63 -1.47
C GLU A 33 16.59 -3.85 -0.17
N ILE A 34 17.83 -3.46 0.13
CA ILE A 34 18.15 -2.63 1.31
C ILE A 34 17.47 -1.28 1.20
N LEU A 35 17.59 -0.60 0.05
CA LEU A 35 16.96 0.70 -0.19
C LEU A 35 15.43 0.60 -0.08
N GLU A 36 14.79 -0.37 -0.76
CA GLU A 36 13.34 -0.55 -0.69
C GLU A 36 12.84 -0.80 0.74
N ARG A 37 13.60 -1.52 1.57
CA ARG A 37 13.24 -1.74 2.99
C ARG A 37 13.42 -0.48 3.83
N LEU A 38 14.48 0.28 3.60
CA LEU A 38 14.70 1.54 4.28
C LEU A 38 13.61 2.54 3.90
N ASP A 39 13.28 2.64 2.62
CA ASP A 39 12.18 3.48 2.13
C ASP A 39 10.87 3.09 2.81
N ARG A 40 10.51 1.79 2.89
CA ARG A 40 9.32 1.35 3.64
C ARG A 40 9.36 1.66 5.14
N THR A 41 10.55 1.80 5.72
CA THR A 41 10.72 2.13 7.15
C THR A 41 10.52 3.63 7.41
N PHE A 42 10.91 4.47 6.44
CA PHE A 42 10.88 5.93 6.57
C PHE A 42 9.68 6.59 5.86
N ASP A 43 9.03 5.88 4.95
CA ASP A 43 7.77 6.31 4.34
C ASP A 43 6.62 5.90 5.27
N PRO A 44 5.79 6.85 5.76
CA PRO A 44 4.68 6.53 6.63
C PRO A 44 3.59 5.81 5.84
N ASP A 45 3.76 4.51 5.62
CA ASP A 45 2.74 3.65 5.02
C ASP A 45 1.51 3.66 5.96
N PRO A 46 0.39 4.28 5.54
CA PRO A 46 -0.81 4.33 6.36
C PRO A 46 -1.34 2.94 6.69
N ALA A 47 -1.05 1.93 5.86
CA ALA A 47 -1.42 0.54 6.12
C ALA A 47 -0.57 -0.08 7.24
N LEU A 48 0.73 0.21 7.31
CA LEU A 48 1.59 -0.19 8.43
C LEU A 48 1.14 0.46 9.73
N ARG A 49 0.82 1.77 9.69
CA ARG A 49 0.29 2.48 10.86
C ARG A 49 -1.05 1.91 11.32
N LEU A 50 -1.93 1.56 10.39
CA LEU A 50 -3.20 0.89 10.70
C LEU A 50 -2.95 -0.49 11.34
N ALA A 51 -2.02 -1.27 10.80
CA ALA A 51 -1.65 -2.57 11.36
C ALA A 51 -1.08 -2.45 12.79
N GLU A 52 -0.27 -1.42 13.07
CA GLU A 52 0.24 -1.14 14.41
C GLU A 52 -0.87 -0.80 15.42
N ILE A 53 -1.85 0.01 15.00
CA ILE A 53 -3.01 0.37 15.84
C ILE A 53 -3.87 -0.86 16.13
N LEU A 54 -4.06 -1.74 15.15
CA LEU A 54 -4.89 -2.93 15.29
C LEU A 54 -4.19 -4.08 16.02
N ARG A 55 -2.86 -4.08 16.07
CA ARG A 55 -2.05 -5.12 16.71
C ARG A 55 -2.48 -5.50 18.13
N PRO A 56 -2.65 -4.56 19.09
CA PRO A 56 -3.09 -4.89 20.45
C PRO A 56 -4.50 -5.48 20.49
N VAL A 57 -5.40 -5.02 19.62
CA VAL A 57 -6.77 -5.55 19.52
C VAL A 57 -6.73 -6.98 19.02
N LEU A 58 -5.99 -7.24 17.94
CA LEU A 58 -5.81 -8.58 17.38
C LEU A 58 -5.11 -9.53 18.37
N ALA A 59 -4.21 -9.04 19.21
CA ALA A 59 -3.54 -9.86 20.21
C ALA A 59 -4.48 -10.32 21.35
N ALA A 60 -5.54 -9.55 21.63
CA ALA A 60 -6.53 -9.88 22.65
C ALA A 60 -7.60 -10.89 22.19
N LEU A 61 -7.67 -11.18 20.88
CA LEU A 61 -8.64 -12.11 20.30
C LEU A 61 -8.14 -13.56 20.36
N THR A 62 -9.10 -14.48 20.52
CA THR A 62 -8.86 -15.91 20.28
C THR A 62 -8.57 -16.16 18.80
N GLU A 63 -8.02 -17.33 18.48
CA GLU A 63 -7.72 -17.67 17.08
C GLU A 63 -8.98 -17.73 16.21
N ASP A 64 -10.08 -18.26 16.75
CA ASP A 64 -11.38 -18.31 16.06
C ASP A 64 -11.93 -16.90 15.81
N ASP A 65 -11.84 -16.00 16.80
CA ASP A 65 -12.29 -14.62 16.66
C ASP A 65 -11.43 -13.82 15.67
N ARG A 66 -10.11 -14.09 15.65
CA ARG A 66 -9.16 -13.50 14.70
C ARG A 66 -9.51 -13.92 13.26
N ALA A 67 -9.77 -15.21 13.02
CA ALA A 67 -10.19 -15.72 11.71
C ALA A 67 -11.51 -15.10 11.27
N ARG A 68 -12.50 -15.05 12.17
CA ARG A 68 -13.83 -14.48 11.87
C ARG A 68 -13.76 -12.98 11.57
N MET A 69 -12.92 -12.24 12.30
CA MET A 69 -12.69 -10.82 12.05
C MET A 69 -12.07 -10.57 10.67
N LEU A 70 -11.12 -11.42 10.24
CA LEU A 70 -10.52 -11.32 8.91
C LEU A 70 -11.56 -11.53 7.80
N ASP A 71 -12.41 -12.55 7.92
CA ASP A 71 -13.47 -12.82 6.95
C ASP A 71 -14.49 -11.68 6.84
N LEU A 72 -14.88 -11.11 7.98
CA LEU A 72 -15.79 -9.96 8.02
C LEU A 72 -15.16 -8.72 7.39
N THR A 73 -13.89 -8.47 7.68
CA THR A 73 -13.16 -7.33 7.13
C THR A 73 -13.00 -7.46 5.63
N ALA A 74 -12.63 -8.65 5.14
CA ALA A 74 -12.55 -8.94 3.71
C ALA A 74 -13.89 -8.70 3.02
N SER A 75 -14.98 -9.20 3.60
CA SER A 75 -16.33 -9.00 3.08
C SER A 75 -16.75 -7.53 3.03
N ALA A 76 -16.41 -6.75 4.08
CA ALA A 76 -16.70 -5.32 4.12
C ALA A 76 -15.93 -4.54 3.04
N VAL A 77 -14.64 -4.84 2.85
CA VAL A 77 -13.82 -4.25 1.78
C VAL A 77 -14.42 -4.56 0.41
N ASP A 78 -14.88 -5.78 0.20
CA ASP A 78 -15.48 -6.24 -1.06
C ASP A 78 -16.78 -5.47 -1.38
N ILE A 79 -17.62 -5.20 -0.37
CA ILE A 79 -18.83 -4.39 -0.50
C ILE A 79 -18.47 -2.94 -0.86
N LEU A 80 -17.49 -2.35 -0.16
CA LEU A 80 -17.05 -0.97 -0.39
C LEU A 80 -16.44 -0.80 -1.79
N ALA A 81 -15.67 -1.77 -2.27
CA ALA A 81 -15.08 -1.77 -3.61
C ALA A 81 -16.15 -1.85 -4.72
N LYS A 82 -17.20 -2.64 -4.51
CA LYS A 82 -18.36 -2.70 -5.43
C LYS A 82 -19.14 -1.39 -5.46
N ALA A 83 -19.19 -0.66 -4.34
CA ALA A 83 -19.85 0.65 -4.28
C ALA A 83 -19.04 1.76 -4.98
N SER A 84 -17.71 1.73 -4.88
CA SER A 84 -16.82 2.76 -5.48
C SER A 84 -16.71 2.66 -7.00
N THR A 85 -16.87 1.45 -7.56
CA THR A 85 -16.85 1.19 -9.01
C THR A 85 -18.15 1.58 -9.73
N ARG A 86 -19.23 1.82 -8.98
CA ARG A 86 -20.50 2.37 -9.49
C ARG A 86 -20.35 3.87 -9.78
N LYS A 87 -19.58 4.23 -10.82
CA LYS A 87 -19.52 5.60 -11.35
C LYS A 87 -20.94 6.10 -11.64
N ARG A 88 -21.30 7.25 -11.05
CA ARG A 88 -22.53 8.00 -11.35
C ARG A 88 -22.66 8.21 -12.88
N PRO A 89 -23.82 7.92 -13.49
CA PRO A 89 -24.03 8.28 -14.89
C PRO A 89 -23.95 9.81 -14.99
N ARG A 90 -23.04 10.31 -15.84
CA ARG A 90 -22.99 11.71 -16.23
C ARG A 90 -24.36 12.06 -16.82
N ALA A 91 -25.04 13.03 -16.20
CA ALA A 91 -26.23 13.63 -16.79
C ALA A 91 -25.85 14.17 -18.18
N ARG A 92 -26.56 13.71 -19.21
CA ARG A 92 -26.54 14.32 -20.54
C ARG A 92 -26.99 15.77 -20.39
N SER A 93 -26.12 16.70 -20.74
CA SER A 93 -26.52 18.05 -21.11
C SER A 93 -27.02 17.99 -22.56
N ASP A 94 -28.26 17.55 -22.73
CA ASP A 94 -29.05 17.83 -23.92
C ASP A 94 -29.80 19.13 -23.62
N ASP A 95 -29.27 20.28 -24.05
CA ASP A 95 -30.11 21.46 -24.29
C ASP A 95 -29.71 22.04 -25.65
N GLU A 96 -30.31 21.38 -26.64
CA GLU A 96 -30.42 21.80 -28.01
C GLU A 96 -31.56 22.82 -28.05
N SER A 97 -31.23 24.12 -28.01
CA SER A 97 -32.20 25.20 -28.21
C SER A 97 -31.62 26.20 -29.22
N SER A 98 -31.54 25.77 -30.48
CA SER A 98 -31.69 26.67 -31.62
C SER A 98 -33.17 27.00 -31.78
N PRO A 99 -33.56 28.27 -31.96
CA PRO A 99 -34.77 28.59 -32.67
C PRO A 99 -34.45 29.25 -34.01
N SER A 100 -35.25 28.82 -34.97
CA SER A 100 -35.26 29.11 -36.39
C SER A 100 -35.55 30.58 -36.74
N GLU A 101 -35.04 30.96 -37.90
CA GLU A 101 -35.57 31.88 -38.94
C GLU A 101 -36.50 33.04 -38.55
N THR A 102 -36.10 34.26 -38.89
CA THR A 102 -36.86 35.11 -39.84
C THR A 102 -35.90 36.02 -40.60
#